data_AF-K2H176-F1
#
_entry.id   AF-K2H176-F1
#
_cell.length_a   1.000
_cell.length_b   1.000
_cell.length_c   1.000
_cell.angle_alpha   90.00
_cell.angle_beta   90.00
_cell.angle_gamma   90.00
#
_symmetry.space_group_name_H-M   'P 1'
#
loop_
_entity.id
_entity.type
_entity.pdbx_description
1 polymer ?
#
loop_
_entity_poly.entity_id
_entity_poly.type
_entity_poly.pdbx_seq_one_letter_code
_entity_poly.pdbx_strand_id
1 'polypeptide(L)'
;MSTIFTSEERKQNGLSLLEKYNGIDDECFEGSNDLVDINIPTTIEWIGENCFKECTKLTSVTIPTTVTEIGNRCFKGCSSLVTINIPSSINKIRYECFSECTSLVYIKFPTSITSIGNECFNNCYNLKKINIPTSIKELGINCFSGCSSLR
;
A
#
# COMPACT_ATOMS: atom_id res chain seq x y z
N MET A 1 7.78 -24.22 2.82
CA MET A 1 7.72 -23.29 3.97
C MET A 1 7.80 -21.91 3.38
N SER A 2 6.85 -21.03 3.67
CA SER A 2 6.92 -19.65 3.19
C SER A 2 7.98 -18.90 4.00
N THR A 3 8.85 -18.14 3.34
CA THR A 3 9.92 -17.35 3.96
C THR A 3 9.51 -15.88 4.01
N ILE A 4 9.90 -15.17 5.08
CA ILE A 4 9.49 -13.78 5.35
C ILE A 4 10.71 -12.87 5.38
N PHE A 5 10.66 -11.77 4.63
CA PHE A 5 11.67 -10.73 4.63
C PHE A 5 11.42 -9.73 5.78
N THR A 6 12.29 -9.76 6.80
CA THR A 6 12.10 -9.00 8.04
C THR A 6 12.86 -7.66 8.06
N SER A 7 12.53 -6.82 9.03
CA SER A 7 13.25 -5.55 9.25
C SER A 7 14.75 -5.78 9.53
N GLU A 8 15.10 -6.86 10.23
CA GLU A 8 16.45 -7.28 10.58
C GLU A 8 17.24 -7.65 9.31
N GLU A 9 16.62 -8.43 8.43
CA GLU A 9 17.23 -8.83 7.16
C GLU A 9 17.45 -7.62 6.25
N ARG A 10 16.50 -6.69 6.21
CA ARG A 10 16.64 -5.39 5.53
C ARG A 10 17.79 -4.57 6.10
N LYS A 11 17.90 -4.45 7.43
CA LYS A 11 18.99 -3.68 8.08
C LYS A 11 20.36 -4.27 7.78
N GLN A 12 20.47 -5.59 7.64
CA GLN A 12 21.73 -6.28 7.36
C GLN A 12 22.10 -6.28 5.87
N ASN A 13 21.12 -6.44 4.98
CA ASN A 13 21.38 -6.77 3.56
C ASN A 13 20.80 -5.75 2.57
N GLY A 14 20.13 -4.70 3.04
CA GLY A 14 19.32 -3.83 2.20
C GLY A 14 18.24 -4.65 1.49
N LEU A 15 17.95 -4.33 0.22
CA LEU A 15 16.93 -5.03 -0.59
C LEU A 15 17.48 -6.24 -1.36
N SER A 16 18.78 -6.52 -1.24
CA SER A 16 19.48 -7.51 -2.10
C SER A 16 18.98 -8.94 -1.97
N LEU A 17 18.31 -9.27 -0.87
CA LEU A 17 17.77 -10.61 -0.62
C LEU A 17 16.26 -10.71 -0.80
N LEU A 18 15.56 -9.60 -1.09
CA LEU A 18 14.09 -9.57 -1.10
C LEU A 18 13.48 -10.63 -2.04
N GLU A 19 14.16 -10.93 -3.15
CA GLU A 19 13.79 -11.97 -4.12
C GLU A 19 13.85 -13.41 -3.59
N LYS A 20 14.43 -13.64 -2.41
CA LYS A 20 14.51 -14.98 -1.78
C LYS A 20 13.32 -15.28 -0.88
N TYR A 21 12.42 -14.31 -0.71
CA TYR A 21 11.31 -14.38 0.22
C TYR A 21 9.96 -14.46 -0.49
N ASN A 22 8.98 -14.99 0.23
CA ASN A 22 7.59 -15.07 -0.19
C ASN A 22 6.71 -14.00 0.45
N GLY A 23 7.14 -13.39 1.55
CA GLY A 23 6.40 -12.33 2.22
C GLY A 23 7.31 -11.21 2.68
N ILE A 24 6.74 -10.03 2.87
CA ILE A 24 7.40 -8.94 3.59
C ILE A 24 6.72 -8.82 4.94
N ASP A 25 7.51 -8.83 6.01
CA ASP A 25 7.01 -8.80 7.37
C ASP A 25 6.25 -7.51 7.69
N ASP A 26 5.53 -7.56 8.80
CA ASP A 26 4.93 -6.37 9.41
C ASP A 26 6.03 -5.35 9.75
N GLU A 27 5.72 -4.06 9.59
CA GLU A 27 6.59 -2.93 9.95
C GLU A 27 7.99 -2.95 9.28
N CYS A 28 8.21 -3.82 8.28
CA CYS A 28 9.54 -4.09 7.73
C CYS A 28 10.26 -2.82 7.26
N PHE A 29 9.52 -1.88 6.64
CA PHE A 29 9.99 -0.58 6.16
C PHE A 29 9.42 0.61 6.96
N GLU A 30 8.77 0.39 8.11
CA GLU A 30 8.14 1.49 8.86
C GLU A 30 9.14 2.62 9.15
N GLY A 31 8.70 3.86 8.88
CA GLY A 31 9.48 5.08 9.10
C GLY A 31 10.73 5.19 8.24
N SER A 32 10.84 4.42 7.14
CA SER A 32 12.02 4.50 6.27
C SER A 32 12.11 5.87 5.59
N ASN A 33 13.07 6.67 6.05
CA ASN A 33 13.30 8.03 5.56
C ASN A 33 14.18 8.09 4.31
N ASP A 34 14.68 6.96 3.81
CA ASP A 34 15.56 6.89 2.64
C ASP A 34 14.98 6.07 1.49
N LEU A 35 13.84 5.39 1.71
CA LEU A 35 13.15 4.64 0.66
C LEU A 35 12.38 5.61 -0.24
N VAL A 36 12.87 5.80 -1.47
CA VAL A 36 12.24 6.66 -2.48
C VAL A 36 11.35 5.85 -3.42
N ASP A 37 11.77 4.64 -3.76
CA ASP A 37 11.05 3.70 -4.60
C ASP A 37 11.36 2.27 -4.20
N ILE A 38 10.46 1.35 -4.55
CA ILE A 38 10.68 -0.09 -4.38
C ILE A 38 9.98 -0.89 -5.48
N ASN A 39 10.71 -1.85 -6.03
CA ASN A 39 10.17 -2.86 -6.93
C ASN A 39 10.04 -4.18 -6.18
N ILE A 40 8.81 -4.55 -5.85
CA ILE A 40 8.52 -5.79 -5.11
C ILE A 40 8.73 -6.98 -6.07
N PRO A 41 9.61 -7.96 -5.74
CA PRO A 41 9.87 -9.11 -6.60
C PRO A 41 8.65 -10.01 -6.76
N THR A 42 8.56 -10.71 -7.88
CA THR A 42 7.47 -11.66 -8.19
C THR A 42 7.47 -12.91 -7.29
N THR A 43 8.46 -13.07 -6.42
CA THR A 43 8.46 -14.13 -5.41
C THR A 43 7.56 -13.79 -4.22
N ILE A 44 7.25 -12.50 -4.02
CA ILE A 44 6.43 -12.01 -2.92
C ILE A 44 4.94 -12.23 -3.21
N GLU A 45 4.26 -12.80 -2.23
CA GLU A 45 2.85 -13.19 -2.22
C GLU A 45 2.01 -12.33 -1.25
N TRP A 46 2.63 -11.72 -0.23
CA TRP A 46 1.96 -10.79 0.68
C TRP A 46 2.90 -9.69 1.23
N ILE A 47 2.29 -8.58 1.65
CA ILE A 47 2.96 -7.46 2.32
C ILE A 47 2.28 -7.22 3.68
N GLY A 48 3.07 -7.22 4.75
CA GLY A 48 2.60 -7.11 6.13
C GLY A 48 1.90 -5.80 6.50
N GLU A 49 1.29 -5.80 7.68
CA GLU A 49 0.70 -4.63 8.32
C GLU A 49 1.78 -3.58 8.63
N ASN A 50 1.42 -2.29 8.48
CA ASN A 50 2.32 -1.15 8.67
C ASN A 50 3.62 -1.19 7.85
N CYS A 51 3.75 -2.08 6.85
CA CYS A 51 5.03 -2.40 6.22
C CYS A 51 5.76 -1.16 5.68
N PHE A 52 5.07 -0.24 4.99
CA PHE A 52 5.61 1.04 4.51
C PHE A 52 5.06 2.25 5.27
N LYS A 53 4.50 2.06 6.47
CA LYS A 53 3.94 3.15 7.25
C LYS A 53 4.99 4.25 7.50
N GLU A 54 4.61 5.51 7.36
CA GLU A 54 5.48 6.69 7.51
C GLU A 54 6.73 6.69 6.61
N CYS A 55 6.71 5.97 5.46
CA CYS A 55 7.75 6.11 4.43
C CYS A 55 7.57 7.43 3.66
N THR A 56 7.88 8.55 4.32
CA THR A 56 7.54 9.90 3.83
C THR A 56 8.22 10.29 2.52
N LYS A 57 9.34 9.65 2.13
CA LYS A 57 10.02 9.87 0.84
C LYS A 57 9.57 8.92 -0.27
N LEU A 58 8.72 7.93 0.03
CA LEU A 58 8.30 6.92 -0.95
C LEU A 58 7.39 7.55 -1.99
N THR A 59 7.86 7.61 -3.23
CA THR A 59 7.16 8.23 -4.37
C THR A 59 6.51 7.20 -5.29
N SER A 60 7.05 5.98 -5.35
CA SER A 60 6.54 4.90 -6.21
C SER A 60 6.77 3.51 -5.63
N VAL A 61 5.79 2.63 -5.84
CA VAL A 61 5.84 1.22 -5.45
C VAL A 61 5.33 0.37 -6.61
N THR A 62 6.14 -0.57 -7.07
CA THR A 62 5.70 -1.58 -8.05
C THR A 62 5.31 -2.85 -7.32
N ILE A 63 4.02 -3.19 -7.32
CA ILE A 63 3.49 -4.41 -6.68
C ILE A 63 3.12 -5.43 -7.78
N PRO A 64 3.76 -6.62 -7.81
CA PRO A 64 3.48 -7.63 -8.82
C PRO A 64 2.14 -8.33 -8.56
N THR A 65 1.59 -8.98 -9.59
CA THR A 65 0.34 -9.74 -9.51
C THR A 65 0.44 -11.03 -8.68
N THR A 66 1.63 -11.37 -8.18
CA THR A 66 1.83 -12.46 -7.22
C THR A 66 1.40 -12.06 -5.83
N VAL A 67 1.41 -10.76 -5.50
CA VAL A 67 0.92 -10.24 -4.22
C VAL A 67 -0.60 -10.35 -4.17
N THR A 68 -1.10 -11.18 -3.27
CA THR A 68 -2.54 -11.41 -3.06
C THR A 68 -3.08 -10.65 -1.85
N GLU A 69 -2.21 -10.21 -0.94
CA GLU A 69 -2.57 -9.50 0.29
C GLU A 69 -1.63 -8.33 0.60
N ILE A 70 -2.24 -7.21 1.03
CA ILE A 70 -1.57 -6.04 1.58
C ILE A 70 -2.20 -5.77 2.95
N GLY A 71 -1.39 -5.68 4.00
CA GLY A 71 -1.81 -5.53 5.38
C GLY A 71 -2.49 -4.19 5.70
N ASN A 72 -3.03 -4.09 6.92
CA ASN A 72 -3.61 -2.83 7.41
C ASN A 72 -2.54 -1.73 7.44
N ARG A 73 -2.93 -0.47 7.19
CA ARG A 73 -2.04 0.70 7.29
C ARG A 73 -0.74 0.60 6.48
N CYS A 74 -0.67 -0.31 5.50
CA CYS A 74 0.59 -0.64 4.82
C CYS A 74 1.28 0.59 4.22
N PHE A 75 0.55 1.58 3.71
CA PHE A 75 1.10 2.82 3.17
C PHE A 75 0.60 4.05 3.95
N LYS A 76 0.17 3.88 5.21
CA LYS A 76 -0.29 5.01 6.04
C LYS A 76 0.84 6.03 6.18
N GLY A 77 0.58 7.30 5.93
CA GLY A 77 1.58 8.37 6.07
C GLY A 77 2.66 8.40 4.97
N CYS A 78 2.51 7.64 3.87
CA CYS A 78 3.36 7.77 2.67
C CYS A 78 3.07 9.10 1.94
N SER A 79 3.47 10.21 2.55
CA SER A 79 3.07 11.56 2.16
C SER A 79 3.60 12.03 0.81
N SER A 80 4.65 11.39 0.27
CA SER A 80 5.17 11.65 -1.09
C SER A 80 4.62 10.72 -2.18
N LEU A 81 3.79 9.74 -1.85
CA LEU A 81 3.27 8.77 -2.82
C LEU A 81 2.21 9.43 -3.71
N VAL A 82 2.53 9.62 -5.00
CA VAL A 82 1.67 10.38 -5.94
C VAL A 82 0.60 9.49 -6.59
N THR A 83 0.96 8.25 -6.88
CA THR A 83 0.09 7.25 -7.52
C THR A 83 0.43 5.87 -7.03
N ILE A 84 -0.55 4.96 -7.03
CA ILE A 84 -0.31 3.54 -6.81
C ILE A 84 -1.16 2.68 -7.75
N ASN A 85 -0.54 1.64 -8.29
CA ASN A 85 -1.24 0.61 -9.08
C ASN A 85 -1.51 -0.59 -8.18
N ILE A 86 -2.78 -0.83 -7.86
CA ILE A 86 -3.18 -2.02 -7.11
C ILE A 86 -3.28 -3.20 -8.09
N PRO A 87 -2.56 -4.31 -7.89
CA PRO A 87 -2.62 -5.46 -8.78
C PRO A 87 -3.98 -6.16 -8.72
N SER A 88 -4.39 -6.78 -9.84
CA SER A 88 -5.68 -7.47 -9.97
C SER A 88 -5.80 -8.76 -9.14
N SER A 89 -4.71 -9.20 -8.52
CA SER A 89 -4.68 -10.31 -7.56
C SER A 89 -5.26 -9.95 -6.19
N ILE A 90 -5.38 -8.65 -5.89
CA ILE A 90 -5.94 -8.17 -4.62
C ILE A 90 -7.46 -8.04 -4.74
N ASN A 91 -8.19 -8.52 -3.73
CA ASN A 91 -9.64 -8.41 -3.67
C ASN A 91 -10.17 -7.43 -2.60
N LYS A 92 -9.32 -7.01 -1.66
CA LYS A 92 -9.67 -6.12 -0.54
C LYS A 92 -8.55 -5.12 -0.30
N ILE A 93 -8.92 -3.87 -0.07
CA ILE A 93 -8.01 -2.85 0.45
C ILE A 93 -8.31 -2.69 1.94
N ARG A 94 -7.29 -2.85 2.78
CA ARG A 94 -7.46 -2.99 4.24
C ARG A 94 -7.66 -1.65 4.96
N TYR A 95 -7.91 -1.73 6.27
CA TYR A 95 -8.09 -0.57 7.15
C TYR A 95 -6.92 0.42 7.03
N GLU A 96 -7.22 1.72 6.86
CA GLU A 96 -6.25 2.82 6.78
C GLU A 96 -5.11 2.63 5.74
N CYS A 97 -5.25 1.75 4.75
CA CYS A 97 -4.13 1.31 3.90
C CYS A 97 -3.37 2.46 3.23
N PHE A 98 -4.08 3.53 2.83
CA PHE A 98 -3.54 4.75 2.22
C PHE A 98 -3.87 6.01 3.03
N SER A 99 -4.20 5.87 4.32
CA SER A 99 -4.51 7.02 5.18
C SER A 99 -3.31 7.97 5.20
N GLU A 100 -3.55 9.28 5.16
CA GLU A 100 -2.53 10.33 5.20
C GLU A 100 -1.51 10.30 4.04
N CYS A 101 -1.83 9.63 2.93
CA CYS A 101 -1.09 9.76 1.66
C CYS A 101 -1.39 11.13 1.01
N THR A 102 -0.87 12.20 1.59
CA THR A 102 -1.27 13.58 1.25
C THR A 102 -0.96 14.00 -0.17
N SER A 103 0.04 13.41 -0.84
CA SER A 103 0.36 13.65 -2.26
C SER A 103 -0.37 12.75 -3.24
N LEU A 104 -1.17 11.77 -2.78
CA LEU A 104 -1.85 10.84 -3.67
C LEU A 104 -2.91 11.58 -4.49
N VAL A 105 -2.71 11.65 -5.81
CA VAL A 105 -3.60 12.41 -6.71
C VAL A 105 -4.65 11.51 -7.36
N TYR A 106 -4.29 10.25 -7.61
CA TYR A 106 -5.11 9.29 -8.34
C TYR A 106 -4.82 7.86 -7.87
N ILE A 107 -5.88 7.06 -7.83
CA ILE A 107 -5.80 5.60 -7.65
C ILE A 107 -6.61 4.89 -8.73
N LYS A 108 -6.01 3.86 -9.32
CA LYS A 108 -6.69 2.95 -10.24
C LYS A 108 -7.08 1.69 -9.48
N PHE A 109 -8.38 1.43 -9.35
CA PHE A 109 -8.86 0.15 -8.83
C PHE A 109 -8.93 -0.90 -9.95
N PRO A 110 -8.37 -2.10 -9.75
CA PRO A 110 -8.70 -3.24 -10.57
C PRO A 110 -10.14 -3.71 -10.27
N THR A 111 -10.76 -4.38 -11.23
CA THR A 111 -12.14 -4.93 -11.10
C THR A 111 -12.23 -6.08 -10.09
N SER A 112 -11.10 -6.55 -9.56
CA SER A 112 -11.02 -7.58 -8.52
C SER A 112 -11.39 -7.04 -7.14
N ILE A 113 -11.30 -5.72 -6.90
CA ILE A 113 -11.58 -5.14 -5.58
C ILE A 113 -13.08 -5.20 -5.28
N THR A 114 -13.39 -5.82 -4.15
CA THR A 114 -14.76 -6.02 -3.64
C THR A 114 -15.05 -5.27 -2.35
N SER A 115 -14.03 -4.88 -1.59
CA SER A 115 -14.19 -4.17 -0.32
C SER A 115 -13.02 -3.22 -0.07
N ILE A 116 -13.33 -2.04 0.47
CA ILE A 116 -12.36 -1.04 0.91
C ILE A 116 -12.59 -0.76 2.39
N GLY A 117 -11.55 -0.89 3.21
CA GLY A 117 -11.61 -0.74 4.67
C GLY A 117 -11.89 0.68 5.16
N ASN A 118 -12.20 0.79 6.46
CA ASN A 118 -12.46 2.09 7.10
C ASN A 118 -11.22 2.99 6.97
N GLU A 119 -11.47 4.28 6.79
CA GLU A 119 -10.44 5.33 6.75
C GLU A 119 -9.34 5.09 5.71
N CYS A 120 -9.58 4.24 4.71
CA CYS A 120 -8.55 3.80 3.76
C CYS A 120 -7.83 4.95 3.05
N PHE A 121 -8.53 6.04 2.73
CA PHE A 121 -7.98 7.24 2.11
C PHE A 121 -8.20 8.48 3.00
N ASN A 122 -8.36 8.29 4.32
CA ASN A 122 -8.54 9.42 5.24
C ASN A 122 -7.38 10.42 5.07
N ASN A 123 -7.69 11.72 5.04
CA ASN A 123 -6.73 12.81 4.85
C ASN A 123 -5.86 12.74 3.58
N CYS A 124 -6.31 12.08 2.52
CA CYS A 124 -5.69 12.18 1.19
C CYS A 124 -6.06 13.52 0.51
N TYR A 125 -5.50 14.64 1.00
CA TYR A 125 -5.92 16.00 0.61
C TYR A 125 -5.85 16.29 -0.89
N ASN A 126 -4.89 15.70 -1.61
CA ASN A 126 -4.70 15.90 -3.05
C ASN A 126 -5.44 14.89 -3.93
N LEU A 127 -6.21 13.95 -3.37
CA LEU A 127 -6.94 12.97 -4.17
C LEU A 127 -8.08 13.67 -4.92
N LYS A 128 -7.91 13.84 -6.24
CA LYS A 128 -8.81 14.67 -7.06
C LYS A 128 -10.00 13.91 -7.63
N LYS A 129 -9.80 12.64 -7.96
CA LYS A 129 -10.79 11.83 -8.65
C LYS A 129 -10.68 10.39 -8.21
N ILE A 130 -11.85 9.79 -8.02
CA ILE A 130 -11.96 8.37 -7.74
C ILE A 130 -13.05 7.75 -8.61
N ASN A 131 -12.71 6.68 -9.32
CA ASN A 131 -13.68 5.88 -10.05
C ASN A 131 -13.93 4.63 -9.22
N ILE A 132 -15.00 4.60 -8.42
CA ILE A 132 -15.38 3.41 -7.64
C ILE A 132 -15.95 2.36 -8.62
N PRO A 133 -15.25 1.24 -8.89
CA PRO A 133 -15.80 0.19 -9.74
C PRO A 133 -17.04 -0.45 -9.11
N THR A 134 -17.96 -0.94 -9.96
CA THR A 134 -19.18 -1.65 -9.56
C THR A 134 -18.91 -2.97 -8.83
N SER A 135 -17.66 -3.46 -8.87
CA SER A 135 -17.21 -4.63 -8.12
C SER A 135 -17.16 -4.39 -6.60
N ILE A 136 -17.03 -3.13 -6.16
CA ILE A 136 -16.97 -2.77 -4.74
C ILE A 136 -18.37 -2.91 -4.13
N LYS A 137 -18.48 -3.84 -3.18
CA LYS A 137 -19.70 -4.15 -2.42
C LYS A 137 -19.72 -3.49 -1.06
N GLU A 138 -18.55 -3.20 -0.50
CA GLU A 138 -18.37 -2.65 0.83
C GLU A 138 -17.39 -1.47 0.78
N LEU A 139 -17.85 -0.33 1.30
CA LEU A 139 -17.04 0.87 1.45
C LEU A 139 -17.00 1.23 2.94
N GLY A 140 -15.80 1.27 3.50
CA GLY A 140 -15.59 1.51 4.92
C GLY A 140 -16.01 2.90 5.38
N ILE A 141 -16.25 3.02 6.69
CA ILE A 141 -16.61 4.28 7.35
C ILE A 141 -15.44 5.26 7.19
N ASN A 142 -15.76 6.54 6.92
CA ASN A 142 -14.79 7.62 6.78
C ASN A 142 -13.70 7.36 5.71
N CYS A 143 -13.96 6.48 4.74
CA CYS A 143 -12.98 6.07 3.73
C CYS A 143 -12.32 7.26 3.01
N PHE A 144 -13.09 8.33 2.76
CA PHE A 144 -12.63 9.57 2.11
C PHE A 144 -12.74 10.80 3.01
N SER A 145 -12.77 10.60 4.34
CA SER A 145 -12.75 11.73 5.28
C SER A 145 -11.51 12.59 5.02
N GLY A 146 -11.65 13.92 5.03
CA GLY A 146 -10.53 14.82 4.78
C GLY A 146 -10.03 14.89 3.32
N CYS A 147 -10.59 14.13 2.37
CA CYS A 147 -10.25 14.25 0.93
C CYS A 147 -10.80 15.54 0.31
N SER A 148 -10.25 16.69 0.70
CA SER A 148 -10.78 18.02 0.37
C SER A 148 -10.72 18.39 -1.12
N SER A 149 -9.86 17.73 -1.91
CA SER A 149 -9.79 17.92 -3.37
C SER A 149 -10.72 17.01 -4.18
N LEU A 150 -11.40 16.05 -3.53
CA LEU A 150 -12.25 15.08 -4.22
C LEU A 150 -13.54 15.76 -4.70
N ARG A 151 -13.83 15.63 -6.00
CA ARG A 151 -15.00 16.21 -6.68
C ARG A 151 -15.74 15.18 -7.52
#